data_AF-A0A923D3D4-F1
#
_entry.id   AF-A0A923D3D4-F1
#
_cell.length_a   1.000
_cell.length_b   1.000
_cell.length_c   1.000
_cell.angle_alpha   90.00
_cell.angle_beta   90.00
_cell.angle_gamma   90.00
#
_symmetry.space_group_name_H-M   'P 1'
#
loop_
_entity.id
_entity.type
_entity.pdbx_description
1 polymer ?
#
loop_
_entity_poly.entity_id
_entity_poly.type
_entity_poly.pdbx_seq_one_letter_code
_entity_poly.pdbx_strand_id
1 'polypeptide(L)'
;MKRTIMLPENEIRQRAEYCYLVYLQLSRLRDNILVTPDRYLAYLKRSTLRLAEDEFILSIVEEELKMGGHDGGLGYLIALFEGFAHAYGEVLEIPMEDIRDGISSDFREKLAAEMDRKLR
;
A
#
# COMPACT_ATOMS: atom_id res chain seq x y z
N MET A 1 4.51 -37.11 -1.18
CA MET A 1 3.74 -36.01 -1.81
C MET A 1 3.90 -34.75 -0.97
N LYS A 2 4.62 -33.74 -1.48
CA LYS A 2 4.57 -32.40 -0.88
C LYS A 2 3.20 -31.81 -1.23
N ARG A 3 2.37 -31.52 -0.23
CA ARG A 3 1.18 -30.67 -0.44
C ARG A 3 1.71 -29.27 -0.72
N THR A 4 1.72 -28.86 -1.98
CA THR A 4 1.82 -27.45 -2.32
C THR A 4 0.52 -26.83 -1.84
N ILE A 5 0.53 -26.16 -0.68
CA ILE A 5 -0.62 -25.39 -0.21
C ILE A 5 -0.62 -24.12 -1.06
N MET A 6 -1.21 -24.23 -2.25
CA MET A 6 -1.56 -23.07 -3.05
C MET A 6 -2.75 -22.42 -2.36
N LEU A 7 -2.69 -21.11 -2.11
CA LEU A 7 -3.80 -20.38 -1.51
C LEU A 7 -5.03 -20.50 -2.44
N PRO A 8 -6.25 -20.52 -1.88
CA PRO A 8 -7.47 -20.39 -2.68
C PRO A 8 -7.44 -19.11 -3.53
N GLU A 9 -7.97 -19.17 -4.75
CA GLU A 9 -7.96 -18.04 -5.69
C GLU A 9 -8.59 -16.77 -5.10
N ASN A 10 -9.66 -16.89 -4.32
CA ASN A 10 -10.31 -15.77 -3.64
C ASN A 10 -9.40 -15.12 -2.58
N GLU A 11 -8.57 -15.90 -1.88
CA GLU A 11 -7.59 -15.34 -0.94
C GLU A 11 -6.44 -14.64 -1.68
N ILE A 12 -6.01 -15.19 -2.82
CA ILE A 12 -5.00 -14.57 -3.68
C ILE A 12 -5.52 -13.23 -4.21
N ARG A 13 -6.78 -13.19 -4.67
CA ARG A 13 -7.45 -11.97 -5.12
C ARG A 13 -7.54 -10.91 -4.02
N GLN A 14 -7.97 -11.30 -2.82
CA GLN A 14 -8.02 -10.37 -1.69
C GLN A 14 -6.65 -9.79 -1.34
N ARG A 15 -5.59 -10.60 -1.41
CA ARG A 15 -4.22 -10.15 -1.18
C ARG A 15 -3.72 -9.22 -2.29
N ALA A 16 -4.04 -9.54 -3.55
CA ALA A 16 -3.71 -8.69 -4.70
C ALA A 16 -4.35 -7.31 -4.55
N GLU A 17 -5.66 -7.27 -4.24
CA GLU A 17 -6.41 -6.04 -4.03
C GLU A 17 -5.87 -5.25 -2.83
N TYR A 18 -5.58 -5.91 -1.71
CA TYR A 18 -4.97 -5.27 -0.55
C TYR A 18 -3.62 -4.63 -0.91
N CYS A 19 -2.71 -5.38 -1.54
CA CYS A 19 -1.40 -4.86 -1.94
C CYS A 19 -1.53 -3.67 -2.90
N TYR A 20 -2.45 -3.74 -3.86
CA TYR A 20 -2.74 -2.62 -4.75
C TYR A 20 -3.23 -1.38 -3.98
N LEU A 21 -4.12 -1.54 -3.01
CA LEU A 21 -4.65 -0.43 -2.22
C LEU A 21 -3.61 0.19 -1.29
N VAL A 22 -2.70 -0.62 -0.72
CA VAL A 22 -1.55 -0.11 0.04
C VAL A 22 -0.64 0.71 -0.89
N TYR A 23 -0.25 0.14 -2.03
CA TYR A 23 0.51 0.82 -3.07
C TYR A 23 -0.11 2.17 -3.47
N LEU A 24 -1.43 2.20 -3.68
CA LEU A 24 -2.17 3.41 -4.01
C LEU A 24 -2.04 4.46 -2.91
N GLN A 25 -2.28 4.13 -1.64
CA GLN A 25 -2.20 5.10 -0.55
C GLN A 25 -0.77 5.62 -0.35
N LEU A 26 0.23 4.74 -0.38
CA LEU A 26 1.61 5.16 -0.20
C LEU A 26 2.10 6.04 -1.35
N SER A 27 1.73 5.72 -2.59
CA SER A 27 2.05 6.55 -3.76
C SER A 27 1.41 7.93 -3.66
N ARG A 28 0.14 8.00 -3.24
CA ARG A 28 -0.55 9.28 -3.01
C ARG A 28 0.12 10.11 -1.92
N LEU A 29 0.53 9.47 -0.82
CA LEU A 29 1.24 10.15 0.25
C LEU A 29 2.58 10.72 -0.22
N ARG A 30 3.36 9.94 -0.99
CA ARG A 30 4.64 10.38 -1.55
C ARG A 30 4.49 11.53 -2.53
N ASP A 31 3.46 11.48 -3.38
CA ASP A 31 3.22 12.49 -4.41
C ASP A 31 2.62 13.78 -3.84
N ASN A 32 2.23 13.79 -2.56
CA ASN A 32 1.72 14.97 -1.86
C ASN A 32 2.86 15.91 -1.45
N ILE A 33 3.19 16.85 -2.34
CA ILE A 33 4.27 17.85 -2.15
C ILE A 33 4.13 18.74 -0.90
N LEU A 34 2.97 18.74 -0.24
CA LEU A 34 2.71 19.52 0.98
C LEU A 34 3.07 18.76 2.26
N VAL A 35 3.47 17.48 2.15
CA VAL A 35 3.77 16.61 3.28
C VAL A 35 5.27 16.35 3.34
N THR A 36 5.85 16.63 4.49
CA THR A 36 7.24 16.32 4.79
C THR A 36 7.34 14.93 5.46
N PRO A 37 8.48 14.22 5.34
CA PRO A 37 8.61 12.86 5.86
C PRO A 37 8.26 12.68 7.34
N ASP A 38 8.59 13.67 8.19
CA ASP A 38 8.24 13.67 9.62
C ASP A 38 6.73 13.59 9.90
N ARG A 39 5.89 13.88 8.90
CA ARG A 39 4.43 13.81 8.99
C ARG A 39 3.83 12.54 8.43
N TYR A 40 4.59 11.66 7.77
CA TYR A 40 4.03 10.46 7.13
C TYR A 40 3.27 9.57 8.10
N LEU A 41 3.81 9.32 9.29
CA LEU A 41 3.12 8.53 10.32
C LEU A 41 1.74 9.12 10.70
N ALA A 42 1.60 10.45 10.72
CA ALA A 42 0.32 11.09 11.02
C ALA A 42 -0.71 10.91 9.88
N TYR A 43 -0.26 10.84 8.64
CA TYR A 43 -1.13 10.51 7.51
C TYR A 43 -1.52 9.04 7.49
N LEU A 44 -0.58 8.12 7.73
CA LEU A 44 -0.86 6.68 7.77
C LEU A 44 -1.90 6.30 8.83
N LYS A 45 -1.98 7.03 9.96
CA LYS A 45 -3.01 6.84 10.99
C LYS A 45 -4.44 7.10 10.52
N ARG A 46 -4.62 7.81 9.41
CA ARG A 46 -5.94 8.08 8.80
C ARG A 46 -6.37 7.03 7.81
N SER A 47 -5.48 6.10 7.47
CA SER A 47 -5.78 5.06 6.50
C SER A 47 -6.91 4.16 7.00
N THR A 48 -7.95 4.02 6.18
CA THR A 48 -8.97 2.98 6.37
C THR A 48 -8.35 1.57 6.35
N LEU A 49 -7.20 1.37 5.70
CA LEU A 49 -6.46 0.10 5.67
C LEU A 49 -5.63 -0.14 6.95
N ARG A 50 -5.66 0.78 7.93
CA ARG A 50 -4.92 0.69 9.20
C ARG A 50 -3.41 0.56 9.00
N LEU A 51 -2.83 1.26 8.01
CA LEU A 51 -1.40 1.18 7.69
C LEU A 51 -0.47 1.55 8.86
N ALA A 52 -0.91 2.42 9.77
CA ALA A 52 -0.15 2.76 10.98
C ALA A 52 -0.16 1.67 12.07
N GLU A 53 -0.97 0.62 11.88
CA GLU A 53 -1.05 -0.53 12.78
C GLU A 53 -0.36 -1.77 12.19
N ASP A 54 0.06 -1.70 10.92
CA ASP A 54 0.87 -2.74 10.28
C ASP A 54 2.32 -2.60 10.79
N GLU A 55 2.77 -3.58 11.58
CA GLU A 55 4.09 -3.56 12.22
C GLU A 55 5.24 -3.46 11.21
N PHE A 56 5.08 -4.06 10.03
CA PHE A 56 6.10 -4.02 8.99
C PHE A 56 6.18 -2.61 8.38
N ILE A 57 5.05 -2.03 7.97
CA ILE A 57 5.02 -0.65 7.46
C ILE A 57 5.54 0.33 8.50
N LEU A 58 5.08 0.20 9.76
CA LEU A 58 5.46 1.08 10.85
C LEU A 58 6.97 1.02 11.13
N SER A 59 7.54 -0.19 11.22
CA SER A 59 8.97 -0.35 11.51
C SER A 59 9.86 0.26 10.43
N ILE A 60 9.52 0.07 9.15
CA ILE A 60 10.26 0.68 8.03
C ILE A 60 10.21 2.20 8.10
N VAL A 61 9.02 2.80 8.26
CA VAL A 61 8.88 4.26 8.31
C VAL A 61 9.60 4.83 9.52
N GLU A 62 9.46 4.22 10.69
CA GLU A 62 10.14 4.69 11.90
C GLU A 62 11.67 4.59 11.80
N GLU A 63 12.20 3.49 11.24
CA GLU A 63 13.63 3.28 11.09
C GLU A 63 14.22 4.30 10.11
N GLU A 64 13.61 4.49 8.94
CA GLU A 64 14.05 5.45 7.95
C GLU A 64 13.99 6.89 8.49
N LEU A 65 12.94 7.26 9.22
CA LEU A 65 12.86 8.57 9.88
C LEU A 65 13.95 8.74 10.95
N LYS A 66 14.28 7.70 11.72
CA LYS A 66 15.39 7.74 12.71
C LYS A 66 16.76 7.89 12.05
N MET A 67 16.95 7.27 10.88
CA MET A 67 18.20 7.34 10.12
C MET A 67 18.34 8.61 9.27
N GLY A 68 17.29 9.43 9.18
CA GLY A 68 17.28 10.65 8.36
C GLY A 68 17.09 10.37 6.87
N GLY A 69 16.42 9.26 6.52
CA GLY A 69 16.08 8.88 5.16
C GLY A 69 15.23 9.96 4.47
N HIS A 70 15.59 10.28 3.22
CA HIS A 70 15.00 11.41 2.49
C HIS A 70 13.51 11.25 2.15
N ASP A 71 13.03 10.02 2.02
CA ASP A 71 11.64 9.70 1.65
C ASP A 71 10.89 8.91 2.74
N GLY A 72 11.45 8.82 3.95
CA GLY A 72 10.85 8.10 5.08
C GLY A 72 10.50 6.64 4.79
N GLY A 73 11.19 5.98 3.86
CA GLY A 73 10.97 4.60 3.48
C GLY A 73 9.78 4.36 2.53
N LEU A 74 9.08 5.42 2.11
CA LEU A 74 7.91 5.27 1.24
C LEU A 74 8.27 4.67 -0.12
N GLY A 75 9.41 5.04 -0.72
CA GLY A 75 9.82 4.51 -2.02
C GLY A 75 10.01 2.99 -2.00
N TYR A 76 10.63 2.48 -0.94
CA TYR A 76 10.79 1.03 -0.74
C TYR A 76 9.43 0.33 -0.56
N LEU A 77 8.57 0.85 0.32
CA LEU A 77 7.26 0.25 0.57
C LEU A 77 6.38 0.26 -0.70
N ILE A 78 6.39 1.36 -1.45
CA ILE A 78 5.66 1.47 -2.73
C ILE A 78 6.12 0.36 -3.68
N ALA A 79 7.43 0.24 -3.92
CA ALA A 79 7.97 -0.78 -4.82
C ALA A 79 7.64 -2.20 -4.36
N LEU A 80 7.66 -2.45 -3.05
CA LEU A 80 7.34 -3.76 -2.48
C LEU A 80 5.87 -4.13 -2.69
N PHE A 81 4.94 -3.24 -2.33
CA PHE A 81 3.51 -3.52 -2.45
C PHE A 81 3.03 -3.53 -3.90
N GLU A 82 3.62 -2.70 -4.78
CA GLU A 82 3.44 -2.78 -6.23
C GLU A 82 3.91 -4.14 -6.76
N GLY A 83 5.11 -4.57 -6.37
CA GLY A 83 5.66 -5.88 -6.74
C GLY A 83 4.80 -7.05 -6.26
N PHE A 84 4.24 -6.98 -5.05
CA PHE A 84 3.32 -8.00 -4.56
C PHE A 84 2.00 -8.03 -5.33
N ALA A 85 1.41 -6.87 -5.64
CA ALA A 85 0.20 -6.81 -6.45
C ALA A 85 0.43 -7.41 -7.85
N HIS A 86 1.58 -7.11 -8.48
CA HIS A 86 1.99 -7.77 -9.72
C HIS A 86 2.15 -9.29 -9.55
N ALA A 87 2.90 -9.72 -8.53
CA ALA A 87 3.13 -11.15 -8.30
C ALA A 87 1.84 -11.94 -8.07
N TYR A 88 0.86 -11.37 -7.35
CA TYR A 88 -0.45 -12.00 -7.22
C TYR A 88 -1.27 -11.94 -8.52
N GLY A 89 -1.16 -10.86 -9.31
CA GLY A 89 -1.75 -10.77 -10.64
C GLY A 89 -1.25 -11.87 -11.57
N GLU A 90 0.06 -12.14 -11.59
CA GLU A 90 0.66 -13.24 -12.36
C GLU A 90 0.10 -14.60 -11.94
N VAL A 91 -0.09 -14.84 -10.63
CA VAL A 91 -0.67 -16.10 -10.14
C VAL A 91 -2.14 -16.25 -10.54
N LEU A 92 -2.87 -15.14 -10.65
CA LEU A 92 -4.26 -15.09 -11.10
C LEU A 92 -4.40 -15.01 -12.63
N GLU A 93 -3.29 -14.90 -13.37
CA GLU A 93 -3.24 -14.68 -14.81
C GLU A 93 -4.02 -13.42 -15.25
N ILE A 94 -3.99 -12.35 -14.45
CA ILE A 94 -4.63 -11.06 -14.75
C ILE A 94 -3.63 -9.90 -14.64
N PRO A 95 -3.78 -8.85 -15.46
CA PRO A 95 -2.97 -7.64 -15.35
C PRO A 95 -3.35 -6.81 -14.11
N MET A 96 -2.49 -5.86 -13.74
CA MET A 96 -2.71 -4.93 -12.62
C MET A 96 -4.00 -4.12 -12.79
N GLU A 97 -4.33 -3.75 -14.03
CA GLU A 97 -5.55 -3.03 -14.38
C GLU A 97 -6.81 -3.79 -13.95
N ASP A 98 -6.81 -5.12 -14.07
CA ASP A 98 -7.95 -5.95 -13.68
C ASP A 98 -8.05 -6.09 -12.15
N ILE A 99 -6.92 -6.08 -11.43
CA ILE A 99 -6.93 -5.96 -9.97
C ILE A 99 -7.55 -4.63 -9.56
N ARG A 100 -7.08 -3.53 -10.19
CA ARG A 100 -7.63 -2.19 -9.95
C ARG A 100 -9.13 -2.16 -10.22
N ASP A 101 -9.55 -2.60 -11.39
CA ASP A 101 -10.92 -2.46 -11.88
C ASP A 101 -11.90 -3.42 -11.19
N GLY A 102 -11.40 -4.48 -10.57
CA GLY A 102 -12.17 -5.32 -9.64
C GLY A 102 -12.57 -4.62 -8.34
N ILE A 103 -11.91 -3.52 -7.98
CA ILE A 103 -12.23 -2.70 -6.80
C ILE A 103 -13.23 -1.60 -7.22
N SER A 104 -14.08 -1.14 -6.31
CA SER A 104 -14.94 0.03 -6.56
C SER A 104 -14.11 1.31 -6.77
N SER A 105 -14.42 2.09 -7.82
CA SER A 105 -13.80 3.39 -8.06
C SER A 105 -13.97 4.34 -6.89
N ASP A 106 -15.18 4.44 -6.35
CA ASP A 106 -15.52 5.30 -5.20
C ASP A 106 -14.66 4.95 -3.98
N PHE A 107 -14.42 3.65 -3.78
CA PHE A 107 -13.57 3.19 -2.69
C PHE A 107 -12.10 3.55 -2.91
N ARG A 108 -11.57 3.36 -4.13
CA ARG A 108 -10.20 3.79 -4.48
C ARG A 108 -10.01 5.29 -4.30
N GLU A 109 -10.96 6.09 -4.78
CA GLU A 109 -10.93 7.54 -4.66
C GLU A 109 -10.98 8.00 -3.20
N LYS A 110 -11.83 7.37 -2.38
CA LYS A 110 -11.86 7.59 -0.93
C LYS A 110 -10.47 7.34 -0.31
N LEU A 111 -9.86 6.18 -0.59
CA LEU A 111 -8.56 5.81 -0.03
C LEU A 111 -7.43 6.75 -0.48
N ALA A 112 -7.43 7.18 -1.75
CA ALA A 112 -6.48 8.17 -2.24
C ALA A 112 -6.64 9.51 -1.52
N ALA A 113 -7.88 9.98 -1.35
CA ALA A 113 -8.18 11.25 -0.69
C ALA A 113 -7.78 11.29 0.80
N GLU A 114 -7.66 10.14 1.47
CA GLU A 114 -7.14 10.06 2.83
C GLU A 114 -5.69 10.55 2.94
N MET A 115 -4.90 10.40 1.87
CA MET A 115 -3.48 10.77 1.81
C MET A 115 -3.23 12.16 1.22
N ASP A 116 -4.14 12.67 0.39
CA ASP A 116 -4.01 13.99 -0.22
C ASP A 116 -4.45 15.14 0.71
N ARG A 117 -5.51 14.94 1.50
CA ARG A 117 -6.11 16.03 2.30
C ARG A 117 -5.20 16.46 3.43
N LYS A 118 -4.91 17.77 3.51
CA LYS A 118 -4.12 18.38 4.59
C LYS A 118 -4.68 17.98 5.97
N LEU A 119 -3.79 17.56 6.87
CA LEU A 119 -4.10 17.38 8.29
C LEU A 119 -4.61 18.72 8.87
N ARG A 120 -5.80 18.70 9.48
CA ARG A 120 -6.39 19.84 10.19
C ARG A 120 -5.76 20.02 11.57
#